data_AF-A0A803TEF2-F1
#
_entry.id   AF-A0A803TEF2-F1
#
_cell.length_a   1.000
_cell.length_b   1.000
_cell.length_c   1.000
_cell.angle_alpha   90.00
_cell.angle_beta   90.00
_cell.angle_gamma   90.00
#
_symmetry.space_group_name_H-M   'P 1'
#
loop_
_entity.id
_entity.type
_entity.pdbx_description
1 polymer ?
#
loop_
_entity_poly.entity_id
_entity_poly.type
_entity_poly.pdbx_seq_one_letter_code
_entity_poly.pdbx_strand_id
1 'polypeptide(L)' 'LPKTPLYTTSSPNLAISVWTKPILKKGYRQRLELSDIYQIPATDSADNLSEKLERYVLMLFYVF' A
#
# COMPACT_ATOMS: atom_id res chain seq x y z
N LEU A 1 5.06 -5.98 12.35
CA LEU A 1 3.76 -5.60 11.77
C LEU A 1 3.36 -6.64 10.73
N PRO A 2 2.06 -6.96 10.57
CA PRO A 2 1.57 -7.88 9.55
C PRO A 2 1.80 -7.34 8.12
N LYS A 3 2.18 -8.23 7.19
CA LYS A 3 2.36 -7.89 5.76
C LYS A 3 1.01 -7.58 5.10
N THR A 4 0.96 -6.60 4.21
CA THR A 4 -0.24 -6.20 3.46
C THR A 4 -0.74 -7.35 2.57
N PRO A 5 -2.02 -7.78 2.64
CA PRO A 5 -2.54 -8.88 1.80
C PRO A 5 -2.78 -8.51 0.33
N LEU A 6 -2.44 -7.28 -0.09
CA LEU A 6 -2.69 -6.77 -1.44
C LEU A 6 -2.06 -7.63 -2.55
N TYR A 7 -0.98 -8.36 -2.26
CA TYR A 7 -0.27 -9.16 -3.27
C TYR A 7 -0.84 -10.56 -3.50
N THR A 8 -1.85 -11.01 -2.74
CA THR A 8 -2.32 -12.40 -2.80
C THR A 8 -3.50 -12.62 -3.76
N THR A 9 -4.07 -11.55 -4.32
CA THR A 9 -5.28 -11.64 -5.16
C THR A 9 -4.99 -11.15 -6.57
N SER A 10 -5.29 -11.98 -7.56
CA SER A 10 -5.08 -11.72 -9.00
C SER A 10 -5.92 -10.59 -9.60
N SER A 11 -6.84 -9.99 -8.84
CA SER A 11 -7.73 -8.93 -9.31
C SER A 11 -7.75 -7.74 -8.34
N PRO A 12 -7.48 -6.50 -8.81
CA PRO A 12 -7.44 -5.30 -7.95
C PRO A 12 -8.79 -4.96 -7.32
N ASN A 13 -9.90 -5.24 -8.01
CA ASN A 13 -11.25 -5.02 -7.47
C ASN A 13 -11.55 -5.98 -6.30
N LEU A 14 -11.05 -7.21 -6.40
CA LEU A 14 -11.23 -8.21 -5.35
C LEU A 14 -10.26 -7.96 -4.19
N ALA A 15 -9.06 -7.45 -4.47
CA ALA A 15 -8.06 -7.10 -3.48
C ALA A 15 -8.68 -6.17 -2.42
N ILE A 16 -9.25 -5.04 -2.85
CA ILE A 16 -9.81 -3.99 -1.97
C ILE A 16 -10.81 -4.56 -0.97
N SER A 17 -11.68 -5.45 -1.42
CA SER A 17 -12.73 -6.05 -0.59
C SER A 17 -12.23 -7.19 0.29
N VAL A 18 -11.16 -7.90 -0.09
CA VAL A 18 -10.63 -9.02 0.69
C VAL A 18 -9.70 -8.54 1.80
N TRP A 19 -8.87 -7.53 1.55
CA TRP A 19 -7.91 -7.05 2.55
C TRP A 19 -8.55 -6.16 3.65
N THR A 20 -9.66 -5.49 3.37
CA THR A 20 -10.37 -4.64 4.36
C THR A 20 -11.31 -5.42 5.30
N LYS A 21 -11.83 -6.58 4.89
CA LYS A 21 -12.71 -7.43 5.72
C LYS A 21 -12.15 -7.78 7.11
N PRO A 22 -10.89 -8.25 7.25
CA PRO A 22 -10.36 -8.61 8.56
C PRO A 22 -10.19 -7.42 9.51
N ILE A 23 -9.79 -6.25 9.02
CA ILE A 23 -9.60 -5.06 9.85
C ILE A 23 -10.96 -4.50 10.33
N LEU A 24 -11.98 -4.52 9.46
CA LEU A 24 -13.36 -4.16 9.81
C LEU A 24 -13.94 -5.11 10.87
N LYS A 25 -13.76 -6.42 10.70
CA LYS A 25 -14.23 -7.42 11.67
C LYS A 25 -13.53 -7.29 13.03
N LYS A 26 -12.24 -6.95 13.04
CA LYS A 26 -11.48 -6.71 14.28
C LYS A 26 -11.95 -5.43 14.98
N GLY A 27 -12.04 -4.32 14.25
CA GLY A 27 -12.55 -3.04 14.76
C GLY A 27 -14.00 -3.09 15.27
N TYR A 28 -14.82 -3.98 14.71
CA TYR A 28 -16.19 -4.19 15.18
C TYR A 28 -16.25 -4.94 16.52
N ARG A 29 -15.28 -5.81 16.82
CA ARG A 29 -15.26 -6.61 18.06
C ARG A 29 -14.41 -5.99 19.17
N GLN A 30 -13.37 -5.24 18.81
CA GLN A 30 -12.36 -4.71 19.73
C GLN A 30 -11.82 -3.38 19.19
N ARG A 31 -11.31 -2.53 20.09
CA ARG A 31 -10.63 -1.30 19.68
C ARG A 31 -9.38 -1.66 18.87
N LEU A 32 -9.25 -1.05 17.69
CA LEU A 32 -8.08 -1.22 16.82
C LEU A 32 -6.83 -0.68 17.50
N GLU A 33 -5.74 -1.44 17.42
CA GLU A 33 -4.43 -1.04 17.92
C GLU A 33 -3.44 -0.74 16.78
N LEU A 34 -2.39 0.02 17.09
CA LEU A 34 -1.37 0.41 16.11
C LEU A 34 -0.68 -0.81 15.46
N SER A 35 -0.64 -1.95 16.17
CA SER A 35 -0.07 -3.22 15.71
C SER A 35 -0.88 -3.90 14.61
N ASP A 36 -2.15 -3.51 14.44
CA ASP A 36 -3.06 -4.03 13.41
C ASP A 36 -2.96 -3.31 12.07
N ILE A 37 -2.24 -2.19 12.05
CA ILE A 37 -1.99 -1.44 10.83
C ILE A 37 -1.07 -2.30 9.95
N TYR A 38 -1.49 -2.52 8.71
CA TYR A 38 -0.67 -3.24 7.75
C TYR A 38 0.58 -2.43 7.39
N GLN A 39 1.69 -3.12 7.15
CA GLN A 39 2.88 -2.48 6.59
C GLN A 39 2.59 -1.89 5.21
N ILE A 40 3.08 -0.67 5.01
CA ILE A 40 3.05 0.01 3.72
C ILE A 40 3.78 -0.89 2.71
N PRO A 41 3.19 -1.17 1.54
CA PRO A 41 3.87 -1.92 0.50
C PRO A 41 5.17 -1.20 0.11
N ALA A 42 6.26 -1.95 -0.09
CA ALA A 42 7.55 -1.35 -0.45
C ALA A 42 7.49 -0.51 -1.75
N THR A 43 6.58 -0.86 -2.66
CA THR A 43 6.29 -0.10 -3.89
C THR A 43 5.71 1.29 -3.64
N ASP A 44 5.05 1.50 -2.51
CA ASP A 44 4.44 2.77 -2.10
C ASP A 44 5.30 3.50 -1.05
N SER A 45 6.53 3.01 -0.84
CA SER A 45 7.49 3.69 0.04
C SER A 45 7.83 5.07 -0.52
N ALA A 46 8.01 6.04 0.38
CA ALA A 46 8.38 7.41 0.05
C ALA A 46 9.65 7.45 -0.82
N ASP A 47 10.64 6.61 -0.52
CA ASP A 47 11.90 6.56 -1.27
C ASP A 47 11.68 6.13 -2.73
N ASN A 48 10.86 5.10 -2.97
CA ASN A 48 10.58 4.59 -4.31
C ASN A 48 9.78 5.59 -5.14
N LEU A 49 8.84 6.31 -4.52
CA LEU A 49 8.09 7.38 -5.16
C LEU A 49 8.97 8.60 -5.47
N SER A 50 9.87 8.96 -4.55
CA SER A 50 10.84 10.05 -4.73
C SER A 50 11.75 9.76 -5.92
N GLU A 51 12.36 8.58 -5.97
CA GLU A 51 13.26 8.17 -7.05
C GLU A 51 12.54 8.14 -8.40
N LYS A 52 11.29 7.66 -8.43
CA LYS A 52 10.49 7.62 -9.65
C LYS A 52 10.11 9.02 -10.13
N LEU A 53 9.78 9.93 -9.21
CA LEU A 53 9.49 11.32 -9.52
C LEU A 53 10.74 12.04 -10.06
N GLU A 54 11.88 11.88 -9.40
CA GLU A 54 13.16 12.45 -9.84
C GLU A 54 13.53 11.97 -11.25
N ARG A 55 13.34 10.69 -11.56
CA ARG A 55 13.57 10.16 -12.91
C ARG A 55 12.68 10.82 -13.96
N TYR A 56 11.39 11.04 -13.68
CA TYR A 56 10.50 11.74 -14.63
C TYR A 56 10.90 13.20 -14.81
N VAL A 57 11.24 13.88 -13.73
CA VAL A 57 11.70 15.27 -13.76
C VAL A 57 12.98 15.38 -14.60
N LEU A 58 13.97 14.51 -14.38
CA LEU A 58 15.20 14.45 -15.17
C LEU A 58 14.93 14.13 -16.65
N MET A 59 13.99 13.21 -16.93
CA MET A 59 13.61 12.87 -18.31
C MET A 59 12.96 14.06 -19.03
N LEU A 60 12.13 14.84 -18.35
CA LEU A 60 11.52 16.06 -18.90
C LEU A 60 12.56 17.13 -19.23
N PHE A 61 13.58 17.29 -18.37
CA PHE A 61 14.70 18.22 -18.61
C PHE A 61 15.68 17.76 -19.69
N TYR A 62 15.72 16.47 -20.02
CA TYR A 62 16.59 15.93 -21.06
C TYR A 62 15.91 15.91 -22.45
N VAL A 63 14.58 15.95 -22.49
CA VAL A 63 13.77 15.88 -23.72
C VAL A 63 13.37 17.26 -24.25
N PHE A 64 13.50 18.33 -23.44
CA PHE A 64 13.34 19.73 -23.83
C PHE A 64 14.69 20.46 -23.82
#